data_AF-A0A7K9PFD9-F1
#
_entry.id   AF-A0A7K9PFD9-F1
#
_cell.length_a   1.000
_cell.length_b   1.000
_cell.length_c   1.000
_cell.angle_alpha   90.00
_cell.angle_beta   90.00
_cell.angle_gamma   90.00
#
_symmetry.space_group_name_H-M   'P 1'
#
loop_
_entity.id
_entity.type
_entity.pdbx_description
1 polymer ?
#
loop_
_entity_poly.entity_id
_entity_poly.type
_entity_poly.pdbx_seq_one_letter_code
_entity_poly.pdbx_strand_id
1 'polypeptide(L)'
;REFVEEAAQDFARQHPDVVLYVSPHSGHGPAPVLRAEYLNGTVRDELIASKTSEEIVQLATKLANQSGLDIIRIRKPFHTDNPSIQGQWHPLTNKPSILTVQGPRLQPQ
;
A
#
# COMPACT_ATOMS: atom_id res chain seq x y z
N ARG A 1 -2.52 -1.53 28.53
CA ARG A 1 -2.25 -2.71 29.37
C ARG A 1 -3.24 -3.81 29.04
N GLU A 2 -4.54 -3.54 29.18
CA GLU A 2 -5.67 -4.40 28.77
C GLU A 2 -5.45 -5.12 27.42
N PHE A 3 -5.05 -4.39 26.35
CA PHE A 3 -4.68 -5.01 25.07
C PHE A 3 -3.68 -6.18 25.18
N VAL A 4 -2.62 -6.03 25.97
CA VAL A 4 -1.58 -7.06 26.13
C VAL A 4 -2.12 -8.27 26.90
N GLU A 5 -3.00 -8.02 27.87
CA GLU A 5 -3.54 -9.05 28.76
C GLU A 5 -4.65 -9.86 28.08
N GLU A 6 -5.48 -9.22 27.25
CA GLU A 6 -6.72 -9.82 26.77
C GLU A 6 -6.73 -10.08 25.25
N ALA A 7 -6.12 -9.20 24.45
CA ALA A 7 -6.30 -9.20 23.00
C ALA A 7 -5.04 -9.60 22.21
N ALA A 8 -3.84 -9.35 22.75
CA ALA A 8 -2.58 -9.52 22.03
C ALA A 8 -2.33 -10.97 21.59
N GLN A 9 -2.70 -11.95 22.43
CA GLN A 9 -2.53 -13.36 22.10
C GLN A 9 -3.46 -13.77 20.95
N ASP A 10 -4.70 -13.33 20.96
CA ASP A 10 -5.66 -13.65 19.90
C ASP A 10 -5.31 -12.92 18.60
N PHE A 11 -4.82 -11.68 18.69
CA PHE A 11 -4.24 -10.97 17.55
C PHE A 11 -3.10 -11.78 16.90
N ALA A 12 -2.14 -12.26 17.69
CA ALA A 12 -1.01 -13.06 17.18
C ALA A 12 -1.45 -14.40 16.57
N ARG A 13 -2.53 -15.01 17.09
CA ARG A 13 -3.12 -16.23 16.49
C ARG A 13 -3.80 -15.96 15.15
N GLN A 14 -4.44 -14.80 15.01
CA GLN A 14 -5.11 -14.39 13.76
C GLN A 14 -4.11 -13.94 12.69
N HIS A 15 -2.94 -13.43 13.10
CA HIS A 15 -1.88 -12.95 12.22
C HIS A 15 -0.58 -13.77 12.42
N PRO A 16 -0.53 -15.05 11.99
CA PRO A 16 0.67 -15.89 12.14
C PRO A 16 1.87 -15.41 11.30
N ASP A 17 1.63 -14.50 10.35
CA ASP A 17 2.62 -13.81 9.52
C ASP A 17 3.29 -12.62 10.23
N VAL A 18 2.80 -12.23 11.42
CA VAL A 18 3.31 -11.11 12.22
C VAL A 18 3.91 -11.61 13.52
N VAL A 19 5.08 -11.07 13.89
CA VAL A 19 5.67 -11.30 15.21
C VAL A 19 5.41 -10.09 16.10
N LEU A 20 4.74 -10.31 17.23
CA LEU A 20 4.43 -9.27 18.21
C LEU A 20 5.40 -9.32 19.40
N TYR A 21 6.19 -8.26 19.57
CA TYR A 21 7.04 -8.06 20.75
C TYR A 21 6.41 -7.05 21.70
N VAL A 22 6.47 -7.33 23.00
CA VAL A 22 6.02 -6.41 24.06
C VAL A 22 7.23 -6.02 24.91
N SER A 23 7.61 -4.75 24.84
CA SER A 23 8.67 -4.17 25.68
C SER A 23 8.04 -3.32 26.79
N PRO A 24 7.82 -3.87 28.00
CA PRO A 24 7.31 -3.10 29.12
C PRO A 24 8.35 -2.07 29.57
N HIS A 25 7.92 -0.86 29.87
CA HIS A 25 8.76 0.19 30.43
C HIS A 25 8.25 0.52 31.84
N SER A 26 9.16 0.63 32.81
CA SER A 26 8.84 1.00 34.20
C SER A 26 8.95 2.51 34.43
N GLY A 27 8.05 3.08 35.26
CA GLY A 27 8.12 4.48 35.72
C GLY A 27 7.40 5.49 34.81
N HIS A 28 7.78 6.78 34.90
CA HIS A 28 7.33 7.86 33.99
C HIS A 28 8.00 7.74 32.60
N GLY A 29 8.00 6.54 32.03
CA GLY A 29 8.58 6.25 30.73
C GLY A 29 7.92 7.06 29.60
N PRO A 30 8.48 6.96 28.38
CA PRO A 30 7.87 7.56 27.21
C PRO A 30 6.44 7.02 27.01
N ALA A 31 5.59 7.85 26.39
CA ALA A 31 4.23 7.44 26.06
C ALA A 31 4.24 6.16 25.22
N PRO A 32 3.26 5.25 25.40
CA PRO A 32 3.26 3.97 24.72
C PRO A 32 3.07 4.17 23.21
N VAL A 33 3.87 3.45 22.43
CA VAL A 33 3.88 3.49 20.97
C VAL A 33 3.72 2.08 20.43
N LEU A 34 2.92 1.94 19.37
CA LEU A 34 2.88 0.75 18.54
C LEU A 34 3.79 0.96 17.34
N ARG A 35 4.87 0.18 17.25
CA ARG A 35 5.82 0.21 16.15
C ARG A 35 5.55 -0.96 15.21
N ALA A 36 5.33 -0.66 13.93
CA ALA A 36 5.22 -1.64 12.86
C ALA A 36 6.43 -1.54 11.93
N GLU A 37 7.15 -2.65 11.76
CA GLU A 37 8.28 -2.79 10.85
C GLU A 37 7.88 -3.69 9.69
N TYR A 38 8.09 -3.21 8.46
CA TYR A 38 7.65 -3.90 7.24
C TYR A 38 8.83 -4.52 6.48
N LEU A 39 8.56 -5.51 5.63
CA LEU A 39 9.58 -6.21 4.85
C LEU A 39 10.39 -5.30 3.90
N ASN A 40 9.78 -4.21 3.44
CA ASN A 40 10.46 -3.21 2.62
C ASN A 40 11.37 -2.26 3.43
N GLY A 41 11.49 -2.46 4.74
CA GLY A 41 12.31 -1.67 5.66
C GLY A 41 11.65 -0.40 6.18
N THR A 42 10.39 -0.11 5.81
CA THR A 42 9.69 1.03 6.42
C THR A 42 9.31 0.73 7.85
N VAL A 43 9.34 1.78 8.68
CA VAL A 43 8.96 1.73 10.09
C VAL A 43 7.86 2.77 10.31
N ARG A 44 6.79 2.36 10.99
CA ARG A 44 5.67 3.22 11.37
C ARG A 44 5.47 3.16 12.87
N ASP A 45 5.68 4.31 13.50
CA ASP A 45 5.39 4.52 14.91
C ASP A 45 4.04 5.23 15.05
N GLU A 46 3.11 4.60 15.76
CA GLU A 46 1.79 5.16 16.06
C GLU A 46 1.63 5.31 17.57
N LEU A 47 1.32 6.53 18.03
CA LEU A 47 1.08 6.80 19.44
C LEU A 47 -0.22 6.14 19.89
N ILE A 48 -0.15 5.33 20.94
CA ILE A 48 -1.32 4.63 21.50
C ILE A 48 -1.71 5.10 22.90
N ALA A 49 -1.19 6.26 23.32
CA ALA A 49 -1.58 6.90 24.56
C ALA A 49 -3.09 7.18 24.58
N SER A 50 -3.75 6.83 25.68
CA SER A 50 -5.19 7.05 25.90
C SER A 50 -6.14 6.37 24.90
N LYS A 51 -5.68 5.31 24.21
CA LYS A 51 -6.55 4.46 23.38
C LYS A 51 -7.13 3.29 24.18
N THR A 52 -8.33 2.86 23.84
CA THR A 52 -8.93 1.64 24.40
C THR A 52 -8.27 0.38 23.83
N SER A 53 -8.50 -0.77 24.46
CA SER A 53 -8.03 -2.06 23.94
C SER A 53 -8.54 -2.31 22.52
N GLU A 54 -9.83 -2.06 22.24
CA GLU A 54 -10.41 -2.28 20.90
C GLU A 54 -9.81 -1.34 19.84
N GLU A 55 -9.58 -0.06 20.18
CA GLU A 55 -8.94 0.89 19.28
C GLU A 55 -7.50 0.46 18.93
N ILE A 56 -6.77 -0.11 19.90
CA ILE A 56 -5.42 -0.65 19.67
C ILE A 56 -5.49 -1.89 18.78
N VAL A 57 -6.46 -2.78 18.97
CA VAL A 57 -6.67 -3.94 18.07
C VAL A 57 -6.94 -3.46 16.65
N GLN A 58 -7.88 -2.53 16.45
CA GLN A 58 -8.20 -1.99 15.13
C GLN A 58 -6.97 -1.35 14.47
N LEU A 59 -6.17 -0.61 15.24
CA LEU A 59 -4.94 -0.01 14.76
C LEU A 59 -3.89 -1.06 14.38
N ALA A 60 -3.68 -2.07 15.21
CA ALA A 60 -2.73 -3.16 14.94
C ALA A 60 -3.15 -3.95 13.69
N THR A 61 -4.43 -4.30 13.56
CA THR A 61 -4.97 -4.95 12.36
C THR A 61 -4.85 -4.06 11.12
N LYS A 62 -5.07 -2.74 11.22
CA LYS A 62 -4.83 -1.80 10.13
C LYS A 62 -3.37 -1.84 9.67
N LEU A 63 -2.42 -1.82 10.60
CA LEU A 63 -0.99 -1.87 10.29
C LEU A 63 -0.57 -3.22 9.68
N ALA A 64 -1.06 -4.34 10.22
CA ALA A 64 -0.79 -5.67 9.68
C ALA A 64 -1.29 -5.83 8.23
N ASN A 65 -2.41 -5.19 7.88
CA ASN A 65 -2.98 -5.24 6.53
C ASN A 65 -2.34 -4.25 5.54
N GLN A 66 -1.41 -3.39 5.98
CA GLN A 66 -0.71 -2.44 5.12
C GLN A 66 0.58 -3.04 4.53
N SER A 67 0.98 -2.54 3.36
CA SER A 67 2.18 -3.04 2.66
C SER A 67 3.49 -2.37 3.10
N GLY A 68 3.42 -1.37 4.00
CA GLY A 68 4.57 -0.53 4.33
C GLY A 68 4.93 0.51 3.27
N LEU A 69 4.15 0.70 2.20
CA LEU A 69 4.35 1.82 1.27
C LEU A 69 4.03 3.16 1.94
N ASP A 70 4.59 4.24 1.39
CA ASP A 70 4.35 5.57 1.93
C ASP A 70 2.90 6.03 1.79
N ILE A 71 2.35 6.55 2.89
CA ILE A 71 1.02 7.15 2.92
C ILE A 71 1.12 8.57 2.35
N ILE A 72 1.19 8.63 1.03
CA ILE A 72 1.24 9.85 0.24
C ILE A 72 0.17 9.80 -0.84
N ARG A 73 -0.01 10.93 -1.55
CA ARG A 73 -1.02 11.02 -2.61
C ARG A 73 -0.74 10.02 -3.74
N ILE A 74 -1.61 9.03 -3.88
CA ILE A 74 -1.64 8.12 -5.03
C ILE A 74 -2.19 8.88 -6.24
N ARG A 75 -1.44 8.87 -7.36
CA ARG A 75 -1.83 9.62 -8.58
C ARG A 75 -2.90 8.90 -9.39
N LYS A 76 -2.79 7.58 -9.52
CA LYS A 76 -3.71 6.73 -10.28
C LYS A 76 -4.09 5.55 -9.40
N PRO A 77 -5.39 5.23 -9.21
CA PRO A 77 -5.82 4.09 -8.38
C PRO A 77 -5.70 2.75 -9.11
N PHE A 78 -4.95 2.69 -10.21
CA PHE A 78 -4.71 1.50 -10.99
C PHE A 78 -3.26 1.52 -11.52
N HIS A 79 -2.71 0.33 -11.72
CA HIS A 79 -1.41 0.12 -12.32
C HIS A 79 -1.49 -1.12 -13.22
N THR A 80 -0.86 -1.05 -14.40
CA THR A 80 -0.70 -2.18 -15.31
C THR A 80 0.61 -1.98 -16.06
N ASP A 81 1.42 -3.04 -16.14
CA ASP A 81 2.62 -3.06 -16.95
C ASP A 81 2.30 -3.30 -18.44
N ASN A 82 1.09 -3.78 -18.74
CA ASN A 82 0.62 -4.09 -20.10
C ASN A 82 -0.69 -3.35 -20.40
N PRO A 83 -0.63 -2.05 -20.74
CA PRO A 83 -1.83 -1.23 -20.94
C PRO A 83 -2.62 -1.53 -22.22
N SER A 84 -2.03 -2.23 -23.21
CA SER A 84 -2.72 -2.61 -24.46
C SER A 84 -2.49 -4.07 -24.81
N ILE A 85 -3.52 -4.70 -25.38
CA ILE A 85 -3.52 -6.11 -25.82
C ILE A 85 -3.38 -6.20 -27.36
N GLN A 86 -4.04 -5.31 -28.12
CA GLN A 86 -4.11 -5.38 -29.58
C GLN A 86 -3.21 -4.36 -30.29
N GLY A 87 -2.28 -3.74 -29.55
CA GLY A 87 -1.43 -2.66 -30.04
C GLY A 87 -1.89 -1.30 -29.52
N GLN A 88 -0.94 -0.44 -29.19
CA GLN A 88 -1.24 0.92 -28.76
C GLN A 88 -1.69 1.74 -29.98
N TRP A 89 -2.72 2.56 -29.80
CA TRP A 89 -3.13 3.50 -30.84
C TRP A 89 -1.96 4.42 -31.21
N HIS A 90 -1.74 4.55 -32.50
CA HIS A 90 -0.88 5.56 -33.11
C HIS A 90 -1.62 6.27 -34.24
N PRO A 91 -1.17 7.46 -34.70
CA PRO A 91 -1.89 8.26 -35.70
C PRO A 91 -2.18 7.56 -37.05
N LEU A 92 -1.48 6.47 -37.37
CA LEU A 92 -1.65 5.69 -38.60
C LEU A 92 -2.52 4.43 -38.43
N THR A 93 -2.96 4.09 -37.21
CA THR A 93 -3.70 2.83 -36.92
C THR A 93 -4.89 2.62 -37.86
N ASN A 94 -5.64 3.69 -38.12
CA ASN A 94 -6.86 3.66 -38.93
C ASN A 94 -6.68 4.43 -40.26
N LYS A 95 -5.46 4.52 -40.79
CA LYS A 95 -5.19 5.20 -42.07
C LYS A 95 -4.80 4.18 -43.15
N PRO A 96 -5.30 4.35 -44.40
CA PRO A 96 -4.87 3.51 -45.50
C PRO A 96 -3.38 3.76 -45.80
N SER A 97 -2.64 2.70 -46.07
CA SER A 97 -1.19 2.72 -46.29
C SER A 97 -0.76 3.61 -47.47
N ILE A 98 -1.64 3.83 -48.45
CA ILE A 98 -1.37 4.64 -49.65
C ILE A 98 -0.92 6.07 -49.32
N LEU A 99 -1.47 6.66 -48.24
CA LEU A 99 -1.13 8.02 -47.81
C LEU A 99 0.28 8.12 -47.23
N THR A 100 0.81 7.03 -46.66
CA THR A 100 2.17 6.97 -46.10
C THR A 100 3.20 6.71 -47.19
N VAL A 101 2.87 5.89 -48.19
CA VAL A 101 3.81 5.48 -49.25
C VAL A 101 4.00 6.59 -50.30
N GLN A 102 2.93 7.26 -50.71
CA GLN A 102 2.97 8.17 -51.86
C GLN A 102 2.97 9.67 -51.50
N GLY A 103 2.68 10.01 -50.24
CA GLY A 103 2.61 11.38 -49.76
C GLY A 103 1.35 12.14 -50.23
N PRO A 104 1.09 13.34 -49.67
CA PRO A 104 -0.18 14.04 -49.82
C PRO A 104 -0.40 14.71 -51.20
N ARG A 105 0.57 14.65 -52.12
CA ARG A 105 0.56 15.43 -53.38
C ARG A 105 0.27 14.61 -54.64
N LEU A 106 -0.22 13.38 -54.56
CA LEU A 106 -0.69 12.67 -55.75
C LEU A 106 -2.04 13.23 -56.20
N GLN A 107 -2.07 13.74 -57.44
CA GLN A 107 -3.32 14.05 -58.13
C GLN A 107 -3.99 12.73 -58.54
N PRO A 108 -5.32 12.58 -58.39
CA PRO A 108 -6.03 11.42 -58.91
C PRO A 108 -5.88 11.39 -60.44
N GLN A 109 -5.50 10.23 -61.00
CA GLN A 109 -5.68 9.94 -62.42
C GLN A 109 -7.13 9.54 -62.70
#